data_AF-U7Q6J0-F1
#
_entry.id   AF-U7Q6J0-F1
#
_cell.length_a   1.000
_cell.length_b   1.000
_cell.length_c   1.000
_cell.angle_alpha   90.00
_cell.angle_beta   90.00
_cell.angle_gamma   90.00
#
_symmetry.space_group_name_H-M   'P 1'
#
loop_
_entity.id
_entity.type
_entity.pdbx_description
1 polymer ?
#
loop_
_entity_poly.entity_id
_entity_poly.type
_entity_poly.pdbx_seq_one_letter_code
_entity_poly.pdbx_strand_id
1 'polypeptide(L)'
;MSDAPDDGVVGLLDLSEDEKQALALYDQLRSIRLEIGLLKARESFAGVVGEGDIAARQRQLLEARASYVLRNEVVDSVLTVNAVLKAVHGATQASPIERDLLPAIKQRDAASKAVAQESSARREAHDESATVAAELRQLEKQNARLAAEVRELALAIAATDQPGPATAGDEGDMDEVVLEQKKLLSGVKTSRQRWTLIKGTASAIIVGSGVDWTKEVALSDIVLDSE
;
A
#
# COMPACT_ATOMS: atom_id res chain seq x y z
N MET A 1 38.16 -14.28 1.86
CA MET A 1 37.91 -15.68 2.27
C MET A 1 36.44 -15.76 2.67
N SER A 2 35.56 -15.99 1.71
CA SER A 2 34.15 -16.30 1.96
C SER A 2 33.66 -17.03 0.72
N ASP A 3 33.32 -18.30 0.92
CA ASP A 3 32.78 -19.21 -0.09
C ASP A 3 31.66 -18.55 -0.88
N ALA A 4 31.81 -18.53 -2.21
CA ALA A 4 30.67 -18.55 -3.10
C ALA A 4 30.11 -19.98 -3.04
N PRO A 5 28.78 -20.17 -2.95
CA PRO A 5 28.22 -21.50 -3.04
C PRO A 5 28.56 -22.06 -4.42
N ASP A 6 29.31 -23.15 -4.39
CA ASP A 6 29.47 -24.09 -5.49
C ASP A 6 28.12 -24.26 -6.20
N ASP A 7 28.06 -23.92 -7.50
CA ASP A 7 26.95 -24.22 -8.43
C ASP A 7 26.90 -25.75 -8.67
N GLY A 8 26.84 -26.48 -7.56
CA GLY A 8 26.81 -27.91 -7.45
C GLY A 8 25.43 -28.42 -7.81
N VAL A 9 25.41 -29.19 -8.90
CA VAL A 9 24.30 -30.04 -9.35
C VAL A 9 23.16 -29.27 -10.02
N VAL A 10 23.50 -28.66 -11.15
CA VAL A 10 22.62 -28.61 -12.31
C VAL A 10 22.23 -30.07 -12.66
N GLY A 11 21.15 -30.55 -12.06
CA GLY A 11 20.39 -31.69 -12.57
C GLY A 11 19.51 -31.27 -13.75
N LEU A 12 20.06 -30.46 -14.67
CA LEU A 12 19.43 -30.25 -15.97
C LEU A 12 19.31 -31.66 -16.56
N LEU A 13 18.12 -32.01 -17.02
CA LEU A 13 17.99 -33.09 -17.99
C LEU A 13 19.04 -32.79 -19.07
N ASP A 14 19.98 -33.71 -19.29
CA ASP A 14 20.99 -33.60 -20.33
C ASP A 14 20.30 -33.74 -21.70
N LEU A 15 19.51 -32.73 -22.04
CA LEU A 15 18.74 -32.67 -23.26
C LEU A 15 19.70 -32.54 -24.43
N SER A 16 19.50 -33.38 -25.44
CA SER A 16 20.18 -33.24 -26.72
C SER A 16 19.87 -31.86 -27.32
N GLU A 17 20.78 -31.34 -28.15
CA GLU A 17 20.54 -30.07 -28.86
C GLU A 17 19.26 -30.12 -29.71
N ASP A 18 18.95 -31.29 -30.30
CA ASP A 18 17.70 -31.50 -31.04
C ASP A 18 16.46 -31.40 -30.14
N GLU A 19 16.54 -31.88 -28.89
CA GLU A 19 15.44 -31.83 -27.92
C GLU A 19 15.23 -30.39 -27.43
N LYS A 20 16.32 -29.66 -27.17
CA LYS A 20 16.25 -28.22 -26.86
C LYS A 20 15.64 -27.43 -28.01
N GLN A 21 16.03 -27.73 -29.25
CA GLN A 21 15.47 -27.09 -30.44
C GLN A 21 13.98 -27.41 -30.59
N ALA A 22 13.57 -28.65 -30.35
CA ALA A 22 12.16 -29.05 -30.40
C ALA A 22 11.31 -28.30 -29.35
N LEU A 23 11.81 -28.15 -28.12
CA LEU A 23 11.14 -27.39 -27.07
C LEU A 23 11.07 -25.89 -27.41
N ALA A 24 12.15 -25.31 -27.93
CA ALA A 24 12.15 -23.92 -28.38
C ALA A 24 11.14 -23.68 -29.51
N LEU A 25 11.02 -24.61 -30.46
CA LEU A 25 10.01 -24.55 -31.52
C LEU A 25 8.58 -24.69 -30.98
N TYR A 26 8.36 -25.52 -29.95
CA TYR A 26 7.08 -25.61 -29.27
C TYR A 26 6.68 -24.29 -28.60
N ASP A 27 7.61 -23.65 -27.89
CA ASP A 27 7.38 -22.35 -27.25
C ASP A 27 7.14 -21.24 -28.27
N GLN A 28 7.92 -21.21 -29.36
CA GLN A 28 7.71 -20.29 -30.48
C GLN A 28 6.34 -20.51 -31.12
N LEU A 29 5.93 -21.76 -31.36
CA LEU A 29 4.62 -22.08 -31.91
C LEU A 29 3.49 -21.60 -30.98
N ARG A 30 3.67 -21.73 -29.66
CA ARG A 30 2.72 -21.24 -28.66
C ARG A 30 2.62 -19.70 -28.71
N SER A 31 3.75 -19.00 -28.83
CA SER A 31 3.79 -17.53 -28.98
C SER A 31 3.08 -17.08 -30.25
N ILE A 32 3.44 -17.67 -31.40
CA ILE A 32 2.84 -17.31 -32.69
C ILE A 32 1.33 -17.57 -32.69
N ARG A 33 0.87 -18.66 -32.09
CA ARG A 33 -0.59 -18.93 -31.94
C ARG A 33 -1.30 -17.86 -31.12
N LEU A 34 -0.67 -17.36 -30.06
CA LEU A 34 -1.20 -16.25 -29.26
C LEU A 34 -1.22 -14.96 -30.08
N GLU A 35 -0.15 -14.64 -30.79
CA GLU A 35 -0.06 -13.46 -31.66
C GLU A 35 -1.12 -13.47 -32.76
N ILE A 36 -1.29 -14.61 -33.45
CA ILE A 36 -2.35 -14.78 -34.45
C ILE A 36 -3.73 -14.60 -33.80
N GLY A 37 -3.94 -15.14 -32.60
CA GLY A 37 -5.18 -14.95 -31.85
C GLY A 37 -5.46 -13.48 -31.53
N LEU A 38 -4.44 -12.75 -31.09
CA LEU A 38 -4.52 -11.32 -30.78
C LEU A 38 -4.73 -10.47 -32.04
N LEU A 39 -4.08 -10.80 -33.17
CA LEU A 39 -4.26 -10.10 -34.44
C LEU A 39 -5.69 -10.30 -34.98
N LYS A 40 -6.19 -11.54 -34.97
CA LYS A 40 -7.57 -11.84 -35.36
C LYS A 40 -8.58 -11.12 -34.46
N ALA A 41 -8.33 -11.08 -33.16
CA ALA A 41 -9.15 -10.31 -32.23
C ALA A 41 -9.12 -8.82 -32.62
N ARG A 42 -7.94 -8.24 -32.83
CA ARG A 42 -7.79 -6.83 -33.24
C ARG A 42 -8.54 -6.51 -34.54
N GLU A 43 -8.44 -7.37 -35.55
CA GLU A 43 -9.17 -7.21 -36.82
C GLU A 43 -10.70 -7.23 -36.58
N SER A 44 -11.19 -8.12 -35.71
CA SER A 44 -12.61 -8.13 -35.33
C SER A 44 -13.04 -6.91 -34.50
N PHE A 45 -12.12 -6.30 -33.75
CA PHE A 45 -12.35 -5.11 -32.93
C PHE A 45 -12.27 -3.79 -33.71
N ALA A 46 -11.99 -3.79 -35.02
CA ALA A 46 -11.92 -2.57 -35.84
C ALA A 46 -13.28 -1.84 -36.01
N GLY A 47 -14.35 -2.31 -35.38
CA GLY A 47 -15.65 -1.63 -35.29
C GLY A 47 -15.70 -0.58 -34.15
N VAL A 48 -16.39 0.53 -34.42
CA VAL A 48 -16.58 1.69 -33.51
C VAL A 48 -16.80 1.24 -32.07
N VAL A 49 -15.88 1.62 -31.18
CA VAL A 49 -16.04 1.50 -29.74
C VAL A 49 -17.06 2.55 -29.31
N GLY A 50 -18.34 2.17 -29.26
CA GLY A 50 -19.32 2.95 -28.53
C GLY A 50 -18.94 2.97 -27.05
N GLU A 51 -18.91 4.15 -26.43
CA GLU A 51 -18.54 4.36 -25.02
C GLU A 51 -19.42 3.56 -24.03
N GLY A 52 -20.60 3.10 -24.46
CA GLY A 52 -21.59 2.45 -23.61
C GLY A 52 -21.32 1.00 -23.21
N ASP A 53 -20.28 0.33 -23.72
CA ASP A 53 -20.10 -1.12 -23.51
C ASP A 53 -18.69 -1.54 -23.04
N ILE A 54 -17.95 -0.62 -22.43
CA ILE A 54 -16.58 -0.89 -21.94
C ILE A 54 -16.60 -2.00 -20.89
N ALA A 55 -17.58 -1.97 -19.98
CA ALA A 55 -17.68 -2.95 -18.90
C ALA A 55 -17.97 -4.37 -19.42
N ALA A 56 -18.85 -4.55 -20.41
CA ALA A 56 -19.11 -5.89 -20.95
C ALA A 56 -17.92 -6.38 -21.79
N ARG A 57 -17.27 -5.51 -22.56
CA ARG A 57 -16.04 -5.85 -23.30
C ARG A 57 -14.88 -6.25 -22.38
N GLN A 58 -14.72 -5.56 -21.24
CA GLN A 58 -13.74 -5.93 -20.22
C GLN A 58 -14.04 -7.32 -19.65
N ARG A 59 -15.31 -7.62 -19.34
CA ARG A 59 -15.70 -8.97 -18.88
C ARG A 59 -15.41 -10.04 -19.93
N GLN A 60 -15.77 -9.78 -21.19
CA GLN A 60 -15.48 -10.70 -22.30
C GLN A 60 -13.97 -10.93 -22.47
N LEU A 61 -13.15 -9.89 -22.34
CA LEU A 61 -11.69 -10.02 -22.38
C LEU A 61 -11.16 -10.87 -21.22
N LEU A 62 -11.66 -10.64 -20.00
CA LEU A 62 -11.27 -11.41 -18.82
C LEU A 62 -11.70 -12.87 -18.95
N GLU A 63 -12.90 -13.14 -19.47
CA GLU A 63 -13.40 -14.49 -19.73
C GLU A 63 -12.58 -15.21 -20.82
N ALA A 64 -12.28 -14.53 -21.92
CA ALA A 64 -11.41 -15.06 -22.98
C ALA A 64 -10.00 -15.35 -22.45
N ARG A 65 -9.44 -14.46 -21.63
CA ARG A 65 -8.15 -14.66 -20.97
C ARG A 65 -8.19 -15.86 -20.02
N ALA A 66 -9.21 -15.95 -19.17
CA ALA A 66 -9.38 -17.06 -18.24
C ALA A 66 -9.51 -18.40 -18.99
N SER A 67 -10.31 -18.43 -20.06
CA SER A 67 -10.48 -19.61 -20.92
C SER A 67 -9.17 -20.03 -21.61
N TYR A 68 -8.39 -19.06 -22.11
CA TYR A 68 -7.09 -19.33 -22.73
C TYR A 68 -6.08 -19.90 -21.73
N VAL A 69 -5.98 -19.30 -20.55
CA VAL A 69 -5.09 -19.77 -19.47
C VAL A 69 -5.49 -21.18 -19.03
N LEU A 70 -6.78 -21.39 -18.74
CA LEU A 70 -7.29 -22.69 -18.30
C LEU A 70 -7.08 -23.78 -19.36
N ARG A 71 -7.32 -23.48 -20.64
CA ARG A 71 -7.08 -24.43 -21.72
C ARG A 71 -5.61 -24.85 -21.78
N ASN A 72 -4.70 -23.89 -21.69
CA ASN A 72 -3.27 -24.19 -21.72
C ASN A 72 -2.86 -25.00 -20.49
N GLU A 73 -3.35 -24.64 -19.32
CA GLU A 73 -3.07 -25.37 -18.07
C GLU A 73 -3.59 -26.81 -18.14
N VAL A 74 -4.78 -27.04 -18.68
CA VAL A 74 -5.33 -28.38 -18.88
C VAL A 74 -4.49 -29.17 -19.88
N VAL A 75 -4.07 -28.57 -21.00
CA VAL A 75 -3.20 -29.24 -21.98
C VAL A 75 -1.85 -29.60 -21.35
N ASP A 76 -1.21 -28.64 -20.68
CA ASP A 76 0.09 -28.83 -20.02
C ASP A 76 -0.03 -29.89 -18.89
N SER A 77 -1.14 -29.89 -18.13
CA SER A 77 -1.43 -30.90 -17.11
C SER A 77 -1.59 -32.30 -17.71
N VAL A 78 -2.41 -32.45 -18.76
CA VAL A 78 -2.63 -33.74 -19.42
C VAL A 78 -1.33 -34.30 -19.99
N LEU A 79 -0.48 -33.46 -20.58
CA LEU A 79 0.82 -33.87 -21.13
C LEU A 79 1.83 -34.28 -20.05
N THR A 80 1.85 -33.57 -18.92
CA THR A 80 2.88 -33.78 -17.87
C THR A 80 2.49 -34.83 -16.83
N VAL A 81 1.21 -34.98 -16.49
CA VAL A 81 0.75 -35.85 -15.39
C VAL A 81 1.19 -37.29 -15.57
N ASN A 82 1.05 -37.87 -16.76
CA ASN A 82 1.43 -39.26 -17.00
C ASN A 82 2.95 -39.48 -16.84
N ALA A 83 3.77 -38.56 -17.35
CA ALA A 83 5.23 -38.63 -17.21
C ALA A 83 5.66 -38.48 -15.75
N VAL A 84 5.06 -37.53 -15.01
CA VAL A 84 5.32 -37.32 -13.59
C VAL A 84 4.91 -38.54 -12.76
N LEU A 85 3.73 -39.12 -13.01
CA LEU A 85 3.27 -40.32 -12.30
C LEU A 85 4.23 -41.49 -12.48
N LYS A 86 4.68 -41.75 -13.72
CA LYS A 86 5.62 -42.84 -13.99
C LYS A 86 7.01 -42.58 -13.41
N ALA A 87 7.48 -41.34 -13.44
CA ALA A 87 8.75 -40.93 -12.83
C ALA A 87 8.75 -41.17 -11.31
N VAL A 88 7.68 -40.77 -10.62
CA VAL A 88 7.57 -40.87 -9.16
C VAL A 88 7.34 -42.31 -8.70
N HIS A 89 6.47 -43.06 -9.36
CA HIS A 89 6.11 -44.42 -8.93
C HIS A 89 7.11 -45.48 -9.36
N GLY A 90 8.19 -45.10 -10.07
CA GLY A 90 9.18 -46.02 -10.61
C GLY A 90 8.51 -47.17 -11.35
N ALA A 91 7.42 -46.87 -12.09
CA ALA A 91 6.57 -47.90 -12.65
C ALA A 91 7.43 -48.92 -13.41
N THR A 92 7.14 -50.20 -13.27
CA THR A 92 7.86 -51.27 -13.99
C THR A 92 7.88 -51.04 -15.50
N GLN A 93 6.95 -50.22 -16.02
CA GLN A 93 6.81 -49.79 -17.41
C GLN A 93 7.24 -48.34 -17.69
N ALA A 94 7.93 -47.66 -16.76
CA ALA A 94 8.47 -46.32 -17.01
C ALA A 94 9.64 -46.41 -18.00
N SER A 95 9.61 -45.59 -19.05
CA SER A 95 10.74 -45.48 -19.97
C SER A 95 11.98 -44.95 -19.22
N PRO A 96 13.21 -45.22 -19.71
CA PRO A 96 14.42 -44.65 -19.11
C PRO A 96 14.33 -43.14 -18.94
N ILE A 97 13.84 -42.44 -19.97
CA ILE A 97 13.62 -40.99 -19.97
C ILE A 97 12.65 -40.57 -18.86
N GLU A 98 11.55 -41.30 -18.64
CA GLU A 98 10.59 -41.00 -17.57
C GLU A 98 11.22 -41.17 -16.18
N ARG A 99 12.15 -42.12 -15.99
CA ARG A 99 12.87 -42.28 -14.71
C ARG A 99 13.87 -41.14 -14.48
N ASP A 100 14.50 -40.66 -15.53
CA ASP A 100 15.48 -39.57 -15.49
C ASP A 100 14.83 -38.21 -15.15
N LEU A 101 13.50 -38.08 -15.26
CA LEU A 101 12.76 -36.88 -14.82
C LEU A 101 12.72 -36.69 -13.30
N LEU A 102 12.99 -37.74 -12.49
CA LEU A 102 12.80 -37.69 -11.04
C LEU A 102 13.59 -36.57 -10.33
N PRO A 103 14.87 -36.30 -10.64
CA PRO A 103 15.61 -35.18 -10.05
C PRO A 103 14.97 -33.82 -10.36
N ALA A 104 14.58 -33.60 -11.62
CA ALA A 104 13.92 -32.37 -12.06
C ALA A 104 12.55 -32.17 -11.37
N ILE A 105 11.77 -33.25 -11.20
CA ILE A 105 10.50 -33.22 -10.46
C ILE A 105 10.73 -32.86 -8.99
N LYS A 106 11.74 -33.44 -8.33
CA LYS A 106 12.09 -33.10 -6.93
C LYS A 106 12.51 -31.64 -6.79
N GLN A 107 13.29 -31.12 -7.74
CA GLN A 107 13.68 -29.71 -7.76
C GLN A 107 12.48 -28.79 -7.96
N ARG A 108 11.59 -29.13 -8.91
CA ARG A 108 10.33 -28.42 -9.12
C ARG A 108 9.50 -28.38 -7.84
N ASP A 109 9.31 -29.52 -7.18
CA ASP A 109 8.48 -29.61 -5.97
C ASP A 109 9.11 -28.84 -4.80
N ALA A 110 10.44 -28.84 -4.68
CA ALA A 110 11.15 -28.00 -3.71
C ALA A 110 10.97 -26.51 -4.00
N ALA A 111 11.08 -26.08 -5.27
CA ALA A 111 10.85 -24.70 -5.68
C ALA A 111 9.38 -24.29 -5.46
N SER A 112 8.41 -25.15 -5.82
CA SER A 112 6.99 -24.91 -5.57
C SER A 112 6.68 -24.77 -4.08
N LYS A 113 7.31 -25.59 -3.23
CA LYS A 113 7.21 -25.46 -1.76
C LYS A 113 7.79 -24.13 -1.27
N ALA A 114 8.97 -23.74 -1.75
CA ALA A 114 9.60 -22.47 -1.39
C ALA A 114 8.73 -21.27 -1.79
N VAL A 115 8.20 -21.25 -3.02
CA VAL A 115 7.29 -20.21 -3.51
C VAL A 115 5.98 -20.19 -2.71
N ALA A 116 5.42 -21.35 -2.35
CA ALA A 116 4.22 -21.42 -1.53
C ALA A 116 4.45 -20.86 -0.12
N GLN A 117 5.60 -21.17 0.50
CA GLN A 117 6.01 -20.64 1.80
C GLN A 117 6.21 -19.13 1.74
N GLU A 118 6.95 -18.62 0.76
CA GLU A 118 7.17 -17.19 0.57
C GLU A 118 5.85 -16.46 0.30
N SER A 119 4.95 -17.04 -0.50
CA SER A 119 3.64 -16.48 -0.76
C SER A 119 2.75 -16.45 0.48
N SER A 120 2.86 -17.42 1.40
CA SER A 120 2.17 -17.39 2.69
C SER A 120 2.71 -16.28 3.58
N ALA A 121 4.03 -16.24 3.78
CA ALA A 121 4.69 -15.22 4.59
C ALA A 121 4.40 -13.80 4.08
N ARG A 122 4.38 -13.60 2.76
CA ARG A 122 4.03 -12.31 2.16
C ARG A 122 2.57 -11.92 2.41
N ARG A 123 1.65 -12.87 2.39
CA ARG A 123 0.24 -12.63 2.73
C ARG A 123 0.09 -12.23 4.19
N GLU A 124 0.73 -12.97 5.10
CA GLU A 124 0.73 -12.67 6.53
C GLU A 124 1.27 -11.25 6.82
N ALA A 125 2.42 -10.90 6.24
CA ALA A 125 2.99 -9.55 6.39
C ALA A 125 2.09 -8.43 5.81
N HIS A 126 1.40 -8.71 4.71
CA HIS A 126 0.45 -7.77 4.12
C HIS A 126 -0.80 -7.59 4.99
N ASP A 127 -1.30 -8.68 5.58
CA ASP A 127 -2.46 -8.65 6.48
C ASP A 127 -2.12 -7.89 7.77
N GLU A 128 -0.93 -8.11 8.36
CA GLU A 128 -0.43 -7.34 9.51
C GLU A 128 -0.27 -5.84 9.17
N SER A 129 0.27 -5.52 7.99
CA SER A 129 0.37 -4.12 7.54
C SER A 129 -1.02 -3.50 7.36
N ALA A 130 -1.99 -4.26 6.86
CA ALA A 130 -3.37 -3.79 6.69
C ALA A 130 -4.06 -3.55 8.04
N THR A 131 -3.83 -4.40 9.05
CA THR A 131 -4.39 -4.19 10.40
C THR A 131 -3.78 -2.96 11.06
N VAL A 132 -2.45 -2.80 10.99
CA VAL A 132 -1.77 -1.61 11.54
C VAL A 132 -2.22 -0.33 10.83
N ALA A 133 -2.40 -0.36 9.51
CA ALA A 133 -2.90 0.79 8.75
C ALA A 133 -4.36 1.13 9.12
N ALA A 134 -5.19 0.13 9.42
CA ALA A 134 -6.56 0.35 9.88
C ALA A 134 -6.60 0.98 11.28
N GLU A 135 -5.77 0.48 12.20
CA GLU A 135 -5.61 1.03 13.55
C GLU A 135 -5.08 2.46 13.52
N LEU A 136 -4.05 2.74 12.72
CA LEU A 136 -3.49 4.08 12.54
C LEU A 136 -4.57 5.06 12.06
N ARG A 137 -5.37 4.70 11.03
CA ARG A 137 -6.46 5.54 10.56
C ARG A 137 -7.54 5.79 11.62
N GLN A 138 -7.80 4.80 12.48
CA GLN A 138 -8.75 4.97 13.58
C GLN A 138 -8.19 5.94 14.63
N LEU A 139 -6.92 5.80 14.99
CA LEU A 139 -6.22 6.71 15.90
C LEU A 139 -6.14 8.13 15.33
N GLU A 140 -5.83 8.28 14.04
CA GLU A 140 -5.83 9.58 13.35
C GLU A 140 -7.20 10.27 13.42
N LYS A 141 -8.29 9.53 13.19
CA LYS A 141 -9.66 10.08 13.34
C LYS A 141 -9.97 10.48 14.78
N GLN A 142 -9.55 9.68 15.76
CA GLN A 142 -9.73 10.00 17.17
C GLN A 142 -8.92 11.23 17.57
N ASN A 143 -7.65 11.31 17.15
CA ASN A 143 -6.77 12.45 17.38
C ASN A 143 -7.32 13.72 16.74
N ALA A 144 -7.83 13.65 15.50
CA ALA A 144 -8.46 14.79 14.83
C ALA A 144 -9.72 15.27 15.58
N ARG A 145 -10.54 14.34 16.09
CA ARG A 145 -11.71 14.68 16.89
C ARG A 145 -11.33 15.35 18.22
N LEU A 146 -10.36 14.79 18.94
CA LEU A 146 -9.89 15.35 20.21
C LEU A 146 -9.22 16.71 20.00
N ALA A 147 -8.42 16.87 18.94
CA ALA A 147 -7.82 18.16 18.58
C ALA A 147 -8.89 19.22 18.28
N ALA A 148 -9.97 18.84 17.59
CA ALA A 148 -11.11 19.74 17.37
C ALA A 148 -11.79 20.12 18.70
N GLU A 149 -12.01 19.17 19.61
CA GLU A 149 -12.59 19.42 20.93
C GLU A 149 -11.71 20.36 21.79
N VAL A 150 -10.40 20.11 21.85
CA VAL A 150 -9.44 20.98 22.56
C VAL A 150 -9.45 22.39 21.97
N ARG A 151 -9.53 22.51 20.64
CA ARG A 151 -9.63 23.82 19.97
C ARG A 151 -10.91 24.55 20.33
N GLU A 152 -12.07 23.89 20.30
CA GLU A 152 -13.35 24.49 20.70
C GLU A 152 -13.32 24.94 22.16
N LEU A 153 -12.79 24.12 23.07
CA LEU A 153 -12.62 24.48 24.48
C LEU A 153 -11.68 25.68 24.66
N ALA A 154 -10.56 25.71 23.93
CA ALA A 154 -9.62 26.83 23.97
C ALA A 154 -10.26 28.14 23.48
N LEU A 155 -11.07 28.08 22.42
CA LEU A 155 -11.82 29.23 21.91
C LEU A 155 -12.93 29.68 22.88
N ALA A 156 -13.61 28.75 23.53
CA ALA A 156 -14.64 29.06 24.53
C ALA A 156 -14.05 29.74 25.78
N ILE A 157 -12.90 29.27 26.27
CA ILE A 157 -12.16 29.91 27.38
C ILE A 157 -11.72 31.32 26.94
N ALA A 158 -11.13 31.45 25.75
CA ALA A 158 -10.72 32.75 25.22
C ALA A 158 -11.91 33.71 25.05
N ALA A 159 -13.09 33.23 24.70
CA ALA A 159 -14.30 34.05 24.58
C ALA A 159 -14.85 34.51 25.95
N THR A 160 -14.75 33.67 26.98
CA THR A 160 -15.29 33.95 28.32
C THR A 160 -14.54 35.09 29.03
N ASP A 161 -13.25 35.27 28.75
CA ASP A 161 -12.45 36.38 29.25
C ASP A 161 -12.81 37.74 28.60
N GLN A 162 -14.03 37.95 28.09
CA GLN A 162 -14.44 39.28 27.67
C GLN A 162 -14.57 40.15 28.93
N PRO A 163 -13.89 41.32 29.00
CA PRO A 163 -14.14 42.24 30.09
C PRO A 163 -15.61 42.66 30.00
N GLY A 164 -16.45 42.12 30.88
CA GLY A 164 -17.79 42.64 31.09
C GLY A 164 -17.71 44.15 31.31
N PRO A 165 -18.74 44.93 30.95
CA PRO A 165 -18.72 46.37 31.11
C PRO A 165 -18.28 46.67 32.53
N ALA A 166 -17.09 47.29 32.66
CA ALA A 166 -16.49 47.61 33.95
C ALA A 166 -17.60 48.25 34.78
N THR A 167 -18.00 47.57 35.85
CA THR A 167 -19.01 48.07 36.78
C THR A 167 -18.55 49.46 37.20
N ALA A 168 -19.28 50.46 36.72
CA ALA A 168 -18.99 51.88 36.82
C ALA A 168 -19.19 52.37 38.27
N GLY A 169 -18.42 51.82 39.19
CA GLY A 169 -18.56 52.06 40.62
C GLY A 169 -17.22 51.91 41.33
N ASP A 170 -16.32 52.87 41.11
CA ASP A 170 -15.41 53.41 42.16
C ASP A 170 -14.53 54.60 41.71
N GLU A 171 -14.78 55.22 40.55
CA GLU A 171 -13.85 56.20 39.95
C GLU A 171 -14.28 57.65 40.24
N GLY A 172 -14.27 58.04 41.51
CA GLY A 172 -14.19 59.46 41.90
C GLY A 172 -12.71 59.86 42.01
N ASP A 173 -12.29 60.95 41.35
CA ASP A 173 -10.96 61.59 41.43
C ASP A 173 -9.79 61.03 40.59
N MET A 174 -9.99 60.16 39.59
CA MET A 174 -8.91 59.84 38.63
C MET A 174 -9.07 60.58 37.30
N ASP A 175 -7.98 61.21 36.83
CA ASP A 175 -7.86 61.80 35.50
C ASP A 175 -8.42 60.85 34.42
N GLU A 176 -9.26 61.37 33.53
CA GLU A 176 -9.88 60.64 32.42
C GLU A 176 -8.84 59.84 31.61
N VAL A 177 -7.64 60.40 31.45
CA VAL A 177 -6.48 59.78 30.80
C VAL A 177 -6.02 58.50 31.53
N VAL A 178 -5.99 58.51 32.86
CA VAL A 178 -5.56 57.36 33.67
C VAL A 178 -6.60 56.24 33.58
N LEU A 179 -7.89 56.58 33.51
CA LEU A 179 -8.98 55.63 33.35
C LEU A 179 -8.95 54.95 31.98
N GLU A 180 -8.75 55.73 30.92
CA GLU A 180 -8.55 55.20 29.56
C GLU A 180 -7.32 54.30 29.48
N GLN A 181 -6.20 54.72 30.06
CA GLN A 181 -4.98 53.94 30.06
C GLN A 181 -5.16 52.60 30.80
N LYS A 182 -5.83 52.60 31.96
CA LYS A 182 -6.13 51.36 32.72
C LYS A 182 -7.03 50.41 31.92
N LYS A 183 -8.07 50.94 31.25
CA LYS A 183 -8.96 50.14 30.38
C LYS A 183 -8.16 49.51 29.23
N LEU A 184 -7.33 50.28 28.54
CA LEU A 184 -6.48 49.77 27.46
C LEU A 184 -5.50 48.70 27.94
N LEU A 185 -4.82 48.93 29.07
CA LEU A 185 -3.89 47.96 29.65
C LEU A 185 -4.59 46.66 30.06
N SER A 186 -5.81 46.74 30.60
CA SER A 186 -6.62 45.55 30.93
C SER A 186 -7.00 44.76 29.67
N GLY A 187 -7.41 45.44 28.60
CA GLY A 187 -7.72 44.82 27.32
C GLY A 187 -6.50 44.16 26.67
N VAL A 188 -5.32 44.79 26.73
CA VAL A 188 -4.07 44.21 26.25
C VAL A 188 -3.67 42.98 27.06
N LYS A 189 -3.84 43.00 28.39
CA LYS A 189 -3.54 41.85 29.25
C LYS A 189 -4.43 40.65 28.92
N THR A 190 -5.74 40.87 28.77
CA THR A 190 -6.69 39.84 28.35
C THR A 190 -6.35 39.30 26.95
N SER A 191 -6.02 40.18 25.99
CA SER A 191 -5.63 39.76 24.65
C SER A 191 -4.36 38.90 24.66
N ARG A 192 -3.36 39.27 25.47
CA ARG A 192 -2.13 38.47 25.67
C ARG A 192 -2.44 37.10 26.27
N GLN A 193 -3.28 37.04 27.30
CA GLN A 193 -3.69 35.76 27.91
C GLN A 193 -4.36 34.82 26.91
N ARG A 194 -5.28 35.36 26.09
CA ARG A 194 -5.93 34.61 25.00
C ARG A 194 -4.93 34.10 23.97
N TRP A 195 -4.01 34.96 23.54
CA TRP A 195 -2.96 34.59 22.60
C TRP A 195 -2.08 33.47 23.15
N THR A 196 -1.64 33.57 24.42
CA THR A 196 -0.83 32.53 25.09
C THR A 196 -1.58 31.20 25.17
N LEU A 197 -2.88 31.22 25.49
CA LEU A 197 -3.69 30.00 25.52
C LEU A 197 -3.80 29.36 24.13
N ILE A 198 -4.18 30.13 23.12
CA ILE A 198 -4.35 29.63 21.75
C ILE A 198 -3.02 29.11 21.21
N LYS A 199 -1.94 29.86 21.38
CA LYS A 199 -0.60 29.44 20.95
C LYS A 199 -0.16 28.16 21.65
N GLY A 200 -0.30 28.10 22.98
CA GLY A 200 0.05 26.92 23.76
C GLY A 200 -0.75 25.67 23.38
N THR A 201 -2.04 25.83 23.07
CA THR A 201 -2.88 24.71 22.59
C THR A 201 -2.49 24.27 21.19
N ALA A 202 -2.20 25.21 20.28
CA ALA A 202 -1.78 24.89 18.92
C ALA A 202 -0.42 24.18 18.90
N SER A 203 0.56 24.66 19.67
CA SER A 203 1.87 24.03 19.78
C SER A 203 1.77 22.63 20.39
N ALA A 204 0.96 22.45 21.44
CA ALA A 204 0.72 21.14 22.05
C ALA A 204 0.06 20.14 21.08
N ILE A 205 -0.91 20.59 20.26
CA ILE A 205 -1.56 19.74 19.25
C ILE A 205 -0.55 19.33 18.18
N ILE A 206 0.26 20.26 17.66
CA ILE A 206 1.24 19.97 16.61
C ILE A 206 2.31 18.99 17.13
N VAL A 207 2.91 19.27 18.29
CA VAL A 207 3.93 18.40 18.89
C VAL A 207 3.35 17.02 19.24
N GLY A 208 2.11 16.97 19.74
CA GLY A 208 1.43 15.72 20.09
C GLY A 208 0.93 14.91 18.89
N SER A 209 0.83 15.52 17.70
CA SER A 209 0.34 14.85 16.48
C SER A 209 1.34 13.86 15.88
N GLY A 210 2.62 13.92 16.27
CA GLY A 210 3.69 13.11 15.69
C GLY A 210 4.12 13.54 14.28
N VAL A 211 3.59 14.64 13.75
CA VAL A 211 4.06 15.25 12.50
C VAL A 211 5.48 15.79 12.70
N ASP A 212 6.35 15.63 11.69
CA ASP A 212 7.70 16.20 11.69
C ASP A 212 7.67 17.72 11.44
N TRP A 213 7.22 18.46 12.44
CA TRP A 213 7.09 19.92 12.43
C TRP A 213 8.44 20.65 12.30
N THR A 214 9.56 19.94 12.44
CA THR A 214 10.91 20.55 12.33
C THR A 214 11.30 20.86 10.89
N LYS A 215 10.72 20.16 9.91
CA LYS A 215 11.01 20.35 8.48
C LYS A 215 10.17 21.43 7.82
N GLU A 216 9.00 21.72 8.40
CA GLU A 216 8.06 22.67 7.84
C GLU A 216 8.14 23.99 8.62
N VAL A 217 8.68 25.03 7.98
CA VAL A 217 8.87 26.36 8.60
C VAL A 217 7.56 26.89 9.21
N ALA A 218 6.43 26.66 8.54
CA ALA A 218 5.13 27.08 9.04
C ALA A 218 4.73 26.40 10.36
N LEU A 219 5.10 25.14 10.56
CA LEU A 219 4.82 24.43 11.81
C LEU A 219 5.86 24.77 12.89
N SER A 220 7.13 24.94 12.52
CA SER A 220 8.16 25.36 13.46
C SER A 220 7.86 26.73 14.05
N ASP A 221 7.35 27.67 13.27
CA ASP A 221 7.02 29.03 13.73
C ASP A 221 5.83 29.05 14.72
N ILE A 222 4.90 28.10 14.60
CA ILE A 222 3.77 27.97 15.53
C ILE A 222 4.23 27.33 16.85
N VAL A 223 5.10 26.31 16.77
CA VAL A 223 5.58 25.56 17.94
C VAL A 223 6.61 26.35 18.74
N LEU A 224 7.54 27.03 18.05
CA LEU A 224 8.59 27.82 18.69
C LEU A 224 8.05 29.19 19.12
N ASP A 225 8.47 29.64 20.30
CA ASP A 225 8.33 31.03 20.68
C ASP A 225 9.38 31.86 19.91
N SER A 226 8.94 32.95 19.29
CA SER A 226 9.86 33.94 18.74
C SER A 226 10.60 34.55 19.93
N GLU A 227 11.86 34.15 20.11
CA GLU A 227 12.81 34.92 20.92
C GLU A 227 12.99 36.33 20.35
#